data_AF-A0A1F8T155-F1
#
_entry.id   AF-A0A1F8T155-F1
#
_cell.length_a   1.000
_cell.length_b   1.000
_cell.length_c   1.000
_cell.angle_alpha   90.00
_cell.angle_beta   90.00
_cell.angle_gamma   90.00
#
_symmetry.space_group_name_H-M   'P 1'
#
loop_
_entity.id
_entity.type
_entity.pdbx_description
1 polymer ?
#
loop_
_entity_poly.entity_id
_entity_poly.type
_entity_poly.pdbx_seq_one_letter_code
_entity_poly.pdbx_strand_id
1 'polypeptide(L)'
;MHFSILDSTDPGQVIAATRRSPAKKTLYIVSSKSGGTAEVNAFLDYFWARTHRIVGKEVNQHFIAITDPNTSLYKLALERGFRKIFKADPNVGGRYSALTAFGIVPAGLMGIDLDKLLGLARYIADQCAANVPEERNPGLVLGAILGEAVRHGRDKLTIIADQQLVSIGSWLEQLVAESSGKQNVGIVPVDGEPVAAPQVYGNDRLFIYLRFDGKHDQQCVRLRKAGHPVLTINVPDSYALGAEFYRWEMATAVACIILGVNAFDQPDVQDAKTRTKDKIADYLASGVFDEGKPVWEGQGVRVYGDLPSGITGLNDALEVFLALGKAGDYVALNAFLPRNAHNETSLRKLRIAIRAKTRLATTVGFGPRFLHSTGQLHKGGANNGMFLQITADPINDIKIPGQGLSFSAMERGQSLGDMEALRARGRRVMRVHLDQPSLVHLLLQAIKI
;
A
#
# COMPACT_ATOMS: atom_id res chain seq x y z
N MET A 1 -6.31 25.77 -2.74
CA MET A 1 -5.08 25.13 -2.24
C MET A 1 -4.92 23.80 -2.97
N HIS A 2 -3.71 23.39 -3.36
CA HIS A 2 -3.45 22.08 -3.97
C HIS A 2 -2.78 21.17 -2.94
N PHE A 3 -3.35 20.00 -2.67
CA PHE A 3 -2.81 19.00 -1.76
C PHE A 3 -2.32 17.78 -2.55
N SER A 4 -1.13 17.28 -2.23
CA SER A 4 -0.57 16.08 -2.85
C SER A 4 0.32 15.33 -1.88
N ILE A 5 0.33 14.01 -2.00
CA ILE A 5 1.15 13.10 -1.21
C ILE A 5 2.29 12.57 -2.10
N LEU A 6 3.49 12.51 -1.54
CA LEU A 6 4.62 11.78 -2.11
C LEU A 6 4.97 10.64 -1.15
N ASP A 7 4.62 9.42 -1.55
CA ASP A 7 4.78 8.19 -0.76
C ASP A 7 5.59 7.11 -1.52
N SER A 8 6.30 7.50 -2.58
CA SER A 8 7.17 6.62 -3.35
C SER A 8 8.53 7.25 -3.63
N THR A 9 9.58 6.45 -3.45
CA THR A 9 10.97 6.80 -3.73
C THR A 9 11.34 6.67 -5.19
N ASP A 10 10.41 6.25 -6.06
CA ASP A 10 10.63 6.26 -7.51
C ASP A 10 11.07 7.67 -7.95
N PRO A 11 12.22 7.80 -8.63
CA PRO A 11 12.77 9.11 -8.98
C PRO A 11 11.87 9.90 -9.95
N GLY A 12 11.09 9.22 -10.81
CA GLY A 12 10.10 9.85 -11.68
C GLY A 12 9.00 10.55 -10.89
N GLN A 13 8.52 9.94 -9.80
CA GLN A 13 7.53 10.54 -8.90
C GLN A 13 8.11 11.70 -8.08
N VAL A 14 9.35 11.58 -7.60
CA VAL A 14 10.05 12.68 -6.91
C VAL A 14 10.24 13.88 -7.85
N ILE A 15 10.64 13.66 -9.10
CA ILE A 15 10.73 14.71 -10.15
C ILE A 15 9.35 15.34 -10.38
N ALA A 16 8.31 14.52 -10.55
CA ALA A 16 6.96 15.02 -10.79
C ALA A 16 6.41 15.83 -9.61
N ALA A 17 6.68 15.41 -8.36
CA ALA A 17 6.32 16.15 -7.15
C ALA A 17 7.08 17.49 -7.08
N THR A 18 8.36 17.48 -7.44
CA THR A 18 9.21 18.69 -7.49
C THR A 18 8.69 19.71 -8.50
N ARG A 19 8.23 19.26 -9.68
CA ARG A 19 7.65 20.15 -10.70
C ARG A 19 6.31 20.73 -10.27
N ARG A 20 5.47 19.95 -9.59
CA ARG A 20 4.14 20.36 -9.11
C ARG A 20 4.18 21.24 -7.86
N SER A 21 5.32 21.27 -7.16
CA SER A 21 5.45 21.95 -5.86
C SER A 21 6.57 23.01 -5.92
N PRO A 22 6.31 24.22 -6.46
CA PRO A 22 7.29 25.29 -6.46
C PRO A 22 7.71 25.66 -5.04
N ALA A 23 9.00 25.62 -4.75
CA ALA A 23 9.52 25.75 -3.39
C ALA A 23 9.02 27.01 -2.66
N LYS A 24 8.99 28.17 -3.34
CA LYS A 24 8.51 29.45 -2.78
C LYS A 24 7.03 29.46 -2.36
N LYS A 25 6.23 28.49 -2.83
CA LYS A 25 4.77 28.45 -2.64
C LYS A 25 4.30 27.15 -1.98
N THR A 26 5.21 26.31 -1.51
CA THR A 26 4.89 24.99 -0.96
C THR A 26 5.08 24.98 0.55
N LEU A 27 4.14 24.37 1.25
CA LEU A 27 4.30 23.90 2.63
C LEU A 27 4.50 22.38 2.59
N TYR A 28 5.64 21.89 3.05
CA TYR A 28 5.94 20.47 3.15
C TYR A 28 5.50 19.95 4.52
N ILE A 29 4.67 18.90 4.52
CA ILE A 29 4.20 18.22 5.73
C ILE A 29 5.03 16.94 5.91
N VAL A 30 6.05 16.99 6.77
CA VAL A 30 6.93 15.85 7.04
C VAL A 30 6.29 14.97 8.10
N SER A 31 5.78 13.81 7.69
CA SER A 31 4.98 12.94 8.54
C SER A 31 5.68 11.60 8.77
N SER A 32 6.08 11.33 10.00
CA SER A 32 6.60 10.01 10.40
C SER A 32 6.41 9.80 11.90
N LYS A 33 5.67 8.76 12.28
CA LYS A 33 5.47 8.39 13.68
C LYS A 33 6.81 8.13 14.38
N SER A 34 7.63 7.23 13.84
CA SER A 34 8.93 6.87 14.41
C SER A 34 10.01 7.95 14.21
N GLY A 35 9.80 8.86 13.25
CA GLY A 35 10.80 9.85 12.82
C GLY A 35 11.99 9.26 12.04
N GLY A 36 12.02 7.93 11.85
CA GLY A 36 13.15 7.19 11.26
C GLY A 36 12.80 6.49 9.95
N THR A 37 11.64 6.75 9.35
CA THR A 37 11.23 6.17 8.07
C THR A 37 12.20 6.64 6.97
N ALA A 38 12.91 5.71 6.33
CA ALA A 38 14.01 6.01 5.41
C ALA A 38 13.55 6.88 4.22
N GLU A 39 12.38 6.56 3.65
CA GLU A 39 11.76 7.28 2.55
C GLU A 39 11.45 8.72 2.92
N VAL A 40 10.86 8.94 4.10
CA VAL A 40 10.51 10.28 4.60
C VAL A 40 11.78 11.11 4.82
N ASN A 41 12.83 10.50 5.36
CA ASN A 41 14.12 11.16 5.56
C ASN A 41 14.79 11.53 4.22
N ALA A 42 14.76 10.64 3.23
CA ALA A 42 15.25 10.92 1.88
C ALA A 42 14.49 12.08 1.21
N PHE A 43 13.16 12.11 1.32
CA PHE A 43 12.37 13.24 0.84
C PHE A 43 12.71 14.52 1.58
N LEU A 44 12.82 14.47 2.91
CA LEU A 44 13.16 15.63 3.72
C LEU A 44 14.53 16.19 3.30
N ASP A 45 15.56 15.38 3.20
CA ASP A 45 16.89 15.85 2.82
C ASP A 45 16.91 16.49 1.42
N TYR A 46 16.21 15.88 0.46
CA TYR A 46 16.07 16.42 -0.89
C TYR A 46 15.31 17.75 -0.91
N PHE A 47 14.10 17.80 -0.37
CA PHE A 47 13.25 18.99 -0.42
C PHE A 47 13.80 20.12 0.46
N TRP A 48 14.43 19.80 1.59
CA TRP A 48 15.10 20.78 2.44
C TRP A 48 16.26 21.45 1.71
N ALA A 49 17.21 20.66 1.17
CA ALA A 49 18.36 21.21 0.46
C ALA A 49 17.94 22.04 -0.76
N ARG A 50 16.96 21.57 -1.52
CA ARG A 50 16.41 22.29 -2.67
C ARG A 50 15.74 23.60 -2.25
N THR A 51 14.88 23.57 -1.24
CA THR A 51 14.12 24.75 -0.79
C THR A 51 15.07 25.79 -0.20
N HIS A 52 16.04 25.36 0.62
CA HIS A 52 17.08 26.24 1.17
C HIS A 52 17.86 26.98 0.06
N ARG A 53 18.24 26.30 -1.03
CA ARG A 53 18.90 26.96 -2.18
C ARG A 53 18.04 28.04 -2.85
N ILE A 54 16.71 27.96 -2.76
CA ILE A 54 15.77 28.86 -3.46
C ILE A 54 15.30 30.01 -2.57
N VAL A 55 15.06 29.76 -1.28
CA VAL A 55 14.48 30.73 -0.34
C VAL A 55 15.44 31.17 0.76
N GLY A 56 16.62 30.55 0.86
CA GLY A 56 17.63 30.90 1.85
C GLY A 56 17.17 30.63 3.28
N LYS A 57 17.36 31.64 4.14
CA LYS A 57 17.12 31.56 5.60
C LYS A 57 15.67 31.27 5.97
N GLU A 58 14.71 31.58 5.10
CA GLU A 58 13.28 31.35 5.33
C GLU A 58 12.84 29.89 5.10
N VAL A 59 13.78 28.97 4.82
CA VAL A 59 13.47 27.57 4.50
C VAL A 59 12.56 26.93 5.55
N ASN A 60 12.76 27.26 6.82
CA ASN A 60 12.02 26.68 7.94
C ASN A 60 10.51 27.03 7.92
N GLN A 61 10.14 28.16 7.32
CA GLN A 61 8.73 28.58 7.13
C GLN A 61 7.96 27.69 6.15
N HIS A 62 8.67 26.86 5.39
CA HIS A 62 8.12 25.95 4.40
C HIS A 62 7.94 24.51 4.93
N PHE A 63 8.31 24.20 6.16
CA PHE A 63 8.22 22.84 6.70
C PHE A 63 7.43 22.80 8.01
N ILE A 64 6.56 21.80 8.12
CA ILE A 64 5.96 21.37 9.39
C ILE A 64 6.23 19.88 9.60
N ALA A 65 6.22 19.46 10.86
CA ALA A 65 6.37 18.05 11.23
C ALA A 65 5.11 17.52 11.92
N ILE A 66 4.73 16.28 11.60
CA ILE A 66 3.78 15.48 12.36
C ILE A 66 4.50 14.20 12.78
N THR A 67 4.72 14.05 14.10
CA THR A 67 5.56 12.98 14.63
C THR A 67 5.27 12.75 16.12
N ASP A 68 5.67 11.59 16.65
CA ASP A 68 5.61 11.35 18.09
C ASP A 68 6.61 12.27 18.84
N PRO A 69 6.35 12.60 20.11
CA PRO A 69 7.30 13.32 20.94
C PRO A 69 8.65 12.61 21.03
N ASN A 70 9.74 13.39 21.09
CA ASN A 70 11.11 12.92 21.34
C ASN A 70 11.76 12.02 20.28
N THR A 71 11.12 11.82 19.12
CA THR A 71 11.69 11.09 17.97
C THR A 71 12.84 11.84 17.30
N SER A 72 13.55 11.19 16.37
CA SER A 72 14.57 11.83 15.53
C SER A 72 13.99 12.99 14.71
N LEU A 73 12.81 12.82 14.12
CA LEU A 73 12.14 13.89 13.37
C LEU A 73 11.71 15.04 14.28
N TYR A 74 11.25 14.76 15.50
CA TYR A 74 10.92 15.79 16.49
C TYR A 74 12.14 16.65 16.82
N LYS A 75 13.28 16.02 17.14
CA LYS A 75 14.54 16.71 17.46
C LYS A 75 15.05 17.52 16.26
N LEU A 76 15.04 16.93 15.07
CA LEU A 76 15.45 17.58 13.84
C LEU A 76 14.58 18.80 13.50
N ALA A 77 13.26 18.70 13.70
CA ALA A 77 12.34 19.80 13.46
C ALA A 77 12.58 20.97 14.42
N LEU A 78 12.94 20.69 15.69
CA LEU A 78 13.36 21.72 16.64
C LEU A 78 14.68 22.37 16.22
N GLU A 79 15.69 21.57 15.90
CA GLU A 79 17.02 22.04 15.45
C GLU A 79 16.91 22.91 14.20
N ARG A 80 16.13 22.48 13.21
CA ARG A 80 15.90 23.20 11.94
C ARG A 80 14.84 24.30 12.05
N GLY A 81 14.24 24.50 13.24
CA GLY A 81 13.27 25.57 13.50
C GLY A 81 12.00 25.50 12.65
N PHE A 82 11.49 24.29 12.35
CA PHE A 82 10.29 24.10 11.52
C PHE A 82 9.14 24.96 12.03
N ARG A 83 8.35 25.52 11.09
CA ARG A 83 7.25 26.45 11.39
C ARG A 83 6.28 25.94 12.45
N LYS A 84 6.02 24.63 12.46
CA LYS A 84 5.18 23.98 13.46
C LYS A 84 5.54 22.50 13.59
N ILE A 85 5.44 22.01 14.83
CA ILE A 85 5.49 20.58 15.15
C ILE A 85 4.14 20.21 15.76
N PHE A 86 3.44 19.28 15.13
CA PHE A 86 2.23 18.65 15.67
C PHE A 86 2.62 17.32 16.29
N LYS A 87 2.39 17.19 17.60
CA LYS A 87 2.67 15.98 18.35
C LYS A 87 1.56 14.97 18.10
N ALA A 88 1.92 13.78 17.64
CA ALA A 88 1.00 12.64 17.57
C ALA A 88 0.88 11.97 18.95
N ASP A 89 -0.08 11.05 19.08
CA ASP A 89 -0.24 10.19 20.26
C ASP A 89 0.58 8.90 20.06
N PRO A 90 1.63 8.66 20.87
CA PRO A 90 2.44 7.45 20.77
C PRO A 90 1.65 6.15 20.95
N ASN A 91 0.48 6.19 21.59
CA ASN A 91 -0.35 5.01 21.82
C ASN A 91 -1.20 4.63 20.59
N VAL A 92 -1.33 5.51 19.60
CA VAL A 92 -2.13 5.24 18.39
C VAL A 92 -1.23 4.78 17.25
N GLY A 93 -1.36 3.53 16.82
CA GLY A 93 -0.60 2.97 15.69
C GLY A 93 -0.84 3.73 14.38
N GLY A 94 0.15 3.73 13.47
CA GLY A 94 0.09 4.54 12.24
C GLY A 94 -1.15 4.28 11.37
N ARG A 95 -1.54 3.00 11.19
CA ARG A 95 -2.73 2.64 10.41
C ARG A 95 -4.08 3.00 11.08
N TYR A 96 -4.07 3.29 12.39
CA TYR A 96 -5.22 3.76 13.19
C TYR A 96 -5.18 5.28 13.43
N SER A 97 -4.32 6.01 12.70
CA SER A 97 -4.02 7.43 13.00
C SER A 97 -4.77 8.43 12.13
N ALA A 98 -5.72 7.98 11.29
CA ALA A 98 -6.45 8.84 10.35
C ALA A 98 -7.22 9.96 11.06
N LEU A 99 -7.78 9.68 12.24
CA LEU A 99 -8.50 10.66 13.06
C LEU A 99 -7.62 11.40 14.08
N THR A 100 -6.29 11.25 14.00
CA THR A 100 -5.31 11.97 14.83
C THR A 100 -4.66 13.12 14.06
N ALA A 101 -3.64 13.77 14.63
CA ALA A 101 -2.86 14.80 13.95
C ALA A 101 -2.42 14.43 12.52
N PHE A 102 -2.12 13.14 12.25
CA PHE A 102 -1.70 12.68 10.92
C PHE A 102 -2.73 12.90 9.81
N GLY A 103 -4.02 12.70 10.07
CA GLY A 103 -5.07 13.00 9.09
C GLY A 103 -5.75 14.35 9.30
N ILE A 104 -5.88 14.80 10.56
CA ILE A 104 -6.61 16.02 10.92
C ILE A 104 -5.84 17.29 10.55
N VAL A 105 -4.51 17.31 10.67
CA VAL A 105 -3.73 18.50 10.28
C VAL A 105 -3.81 18.75 8.76
N PRO A 106 -3.56 17.76 7.88
CA PRO A 106 -3.81 17.95 6.45
C PRO A 106 -5.26 18.32 6.12
N ALA A 107 -6.24 17.67 6.76
CA ALA A 107 -7.66 17.97 6.53
C ALA A 107 -8.00 19.44 6.87
N GLY A 108 -7.53 19.94 8.02
CA GLY A 108 -7.73 21.33 8.43
C GLY A 108 -7.05 22.32 7.48
N LEU A 109 -5.84 22.01 7.01
CA LEU A 109 -5.15 22.83 6.01
C LEU A 109 -5.92 22.88 4.68
N MET A 110 -6.57 21.79 4.30
CA MET A 110 -7.43 21.72 3.12
C MET A 110 -8.77 22.47 3.29
N GLY A 111 -9.09 22.96 4.50
CA GLY A 111 -10.34 23.66 4.80
C GLY A 111 -11.54 22.72 5.01
N ILE A 112 -11.30 21.46 5.36
CA ILE A 112 -12.36 20.51 5.72
C ILE A 112 -12.95 20.91 7.08
N ASP A 113 -14.28 20.87 7.21
CA ASP A 113 -14.97 21.07 8.48
C ASP A 113 -14.67 19.90 9.44
N LEU A 114 -13.74 20.14 10.35
CA LEU A 114 -13.26 19.12 11.28
C LEU A 114 -14.29 18.79 12.35
N ASP A 115 -15.13 19.75 12.75
CA ASP A 115 -16.17 19.52 13.76
C ASP A 115 -17.23 18.56 13.19
N LYS A 116 -17.64 18.77 11.94
CA LYS A 116 -18.55 17.84 11.25
C LYS A 116 -17.91 16.46 11.05
N LEU A 117 -16.66 16.40 10.59
CA LEU A 117 -15.96 15.13 10.35
C LEU A 117 -15.78 14.32 11.65
N LEU A 118 -15.25 14.96 12.70
CA LEU A 118 -15.01 14.33 13.99
C LEU A 118 -16.31 14.07 14.75
N GLY A 119 -17.34 14.88 14.55
CA GLY A 119 -18.68 14.63 15.09
C GLY A 119 -19.28 13.33 14.57
N LEU A 120 -19.11 13.02 13.29
CA LEU A 120 -19.56 11.73 12.71
C LEU A 120 -18.70 10.55 13.19
N ALA A 121 -17.40 10.75 13.39
CA ALA A 121 -16.53 9.75 14.01
C ALA A 121 -16.94 9.46 15.46
N ARG A 122 -17.27 10.51 16.23
CA ARG A 122 -17.76 10.37 17.61
C ARG A 122 -19.11 9.66 17.64
N TYR A 123 -20.04 10.03 16.75
CA TYR A 123 -21.35 9.39 16.67
C TYR A 123 -21.23 7.88 16.51
N ILE A 124 -20.42 7.40 15.55
CA ILE A 124 -20.25 5.96 15.35
C ILE A 124 -19.50 5.31 16.51
N ALA A 125 -18.57 6.02 17.17
CA ALA A 125 -17.89 5.52 18.36
C ALA A 125 -18.86 5.25 19.50
N ASP A 126 -19.83 6.15 19.70
CA ASP A 126 -20.90 5.95 20.69
C ASP A 126 -21.82 4.77 20.30
N GLN A 127 -22.05 4.53 19.00
CA GLN A 127 -22.77 3.33 18.52
C GLN A 127 -21.95 2.03 18.65
N CYS A 128 -20.64 2.12 18.81
CA CYS A 128 -19.74 0.98 19.02
C CYS A 128 -19.41 0.74 20.50
N ALA A 129 -19.99 1.53 21.42
CA ALA A 129 -19.70 1.45 22.83
C ALA A 129 -20.19 0.14 23.47
N ALA A 130 -19.59 -0.23 24.60
CA ALA A 130 -19.85 -1.51 25.28
C ALA A 130 -21.28 -1.67 25.82
N ASN A 131 -22.03 -0.56 25.96
CA ASN A 131 -23.43 -0.57 26.38
C ASN A 131 -24.43 -0.71 25.22
N VAL A 132 -23.95 -0.76 23.97
CA VAL A 132 -24.78 -1.01 22.80
C VAL A 132 -24.92 -2.53 22.61
N PRO A 133 -26.14 -3.08 22.44
CA PRO A 133 -26.34 -4.51 22.15
C PRO A 133 -25.49 -4.98 20.97
N GLU A 134 -24.95 -6.20 21.06
CA GLU A 134 -23.94 -6.70 20.13
C GLU A 134 -24.43 -6.68 18.67
N GLU A 135 -25.69 -7.05 18.43
CA GLU A 135 -26.30 -7.07 17.10
C GLU A 135 -26.54 -5.68 16.49
N ARG A 136 -26.46 -4.63 17.30
CA ARG A 136 -26.60 -3.23 16.87
C ARG A 136 -25.29 -2.48 16.80
N ASN A 137 -24.19 -3.05 17.29
CA ASN A 137 -22.87 -2.45 17.28
C ASN A 137 -22.26 -2.59 15.87
N PRO A 138 -22.16 -1.50 15.08
CA PRO A 138 -21.80 -1.60 13.67
C PRO A 138 -20.35 -2.03 13.45
N GLY A 139 -19.44 -1.66 14.35
CA GLY A 139 -18.04 -2.10 14.32
C GLY A 139 -17.91 -3.58 14.66
N LEU A 140 -18.61 -4.03 15.71
CA LEU A 140 -18.60 -5.44 16.14
C LEU A 140 -19.20 -6.35 15.06
N VAL A 141 -20.36 -6.01 14.52
CA VAL A 141 -21.03 -6.80 13.47
C VAL A 141 -20.17 -6.90 12.22
N LEU A 142 -19.61 -5.77 11.74
CA LEU A 142 -18.72 -5.80 10.58
C LEU A 142 -17.48 -6.65 10.86
N GLY A 143 -16.83 -6.48 12.02
CA GLY A 143 -15.66 -7.25 12.39
C GLY A 143 -15.92 -8.75 12.52
N ALA A 144 -17.08 -9.13 13.08
CA ALA A 144 -17.52 -10.51 13.16
C ALA A 144 -17.69 -11.13 11.77
N ILE A 145 -18.32 -10.41 10.84
CA ILE A 145 -18.47 -10.87 9.45
C ILE A 145 -17.11 -11.05 8.78
N LEU A 146 -16.18 -10.11 8.94
CA LEU A 146 -14.84 -10.20 8.37
C LEU A 146 -14.05 -11.40 8.94
N GLY A 147 -14.05 -11.57 10.27
CA GLY A 147 -13.33 -12.66 10.93
C GLY A 147 -13.90 -14.04 10.61
N GLU A 148 -15.22 -14.19 10.64
CA GLU A 148 -15.89 -15.46 10.33
C GLU A 148 -15.81 -15.80 8.83
N ALA A 149 -15.81 -14.80 7.94
CA ALA A 149 -15.58 -15.04 6.52
C ALA A 149 -14.25 -15.76 6.27
N VAL A 150 -13.16 -15.34 6.92
CA VAL A 150 -11.86 -16.02 6.83
C VAL A 150 -11.93 -17.46 7.34
N ARG A 151 -12.58 -17.70 8.49
CA ARG A 151 -12.80 -19.06 9.05
C ARG A 151 -13.58 -19.97 8.10
N HIS A 152 -14.43 -19.40 7.26
CA HIS A 152 -15.19 -20.08 6.21
C HIS A 152 -14.51 -20.03 4.82
N GLY A 153 -13.20 -19.78 4.77
CA GLY A 153 -12.40 -19.84 3.53
C GLY A 153 -12.56 -18.63 2.61
N ARG A 154 -13.08 -17.51 3.11
CA ARG A 154 -13.26 -16.24 2.38
C ARG A 154 -12.35 -15.15 2.92
N ASP A 155 -11.06 -15.28 2.67
CA ASP A 155 -10.05 -14.33 3.14
C ASP A 155 -9.81 -13.15 2.18
N LYS A 156 -10.43 -13.12 0.99
CA LYS A 156 -10.24 -12.04 0.01
C LYS A 156 -11.32 -10.97 0.13
N LEU A 157 -11.03 -9.93 0.91
CA LEU A 157 -11.91 -8.77 1.08
C LEU A 157 -11.85 -7.88 -0.17
N THR A 158 -12.83 -8.01 -1.05
CA THR A 158 -12.88 -7.27 -2.32
C THR A 158 -13.66 -5.97 -2.15
N ILE A 159 -12.96 -4.86 -2.33
CA ILE A 159 -13.51 -3.52 -2.10
C ILE A 159 -14.05 -3.00 -3.43
N ILE A 160 -15.35 -2.76 -3.47
CA ILE A 160 -16.03 -2.02 -4.52
C ILE A 160 -16.34 -0.64 -3.94
N ALA A 161 -15.95 0.43 -4.62
CA ALA A 161 -16.21 1.79 -4.16
C ALA A 161 -16.65 2.65 -5.34
N ASP A 162 -17.67 3.48 -5.13
CA ASP A 162 -18.01 4.52 -6.10
C ASP A 162 -16.87 5.54 -6.22
N GLN A 163 -16.83 6.29 -7.33
CA GLN A 163 -15.66 7.07 -7.75
C GLN A 163 -15.18 8.07 -6.68
N GLN A 164 -16.10 8.62 -5.90
CA GLN A 164 -15.83 9.60 -4.85
C GLN A 164 -15.15 8.97 -3.62
N LEU A 165 -15.26 7.65 -3.46
CA LEU A 165 -14.79 6.91 -2.30
C LEU A 165 -13.54 6.05 -2.58
N VAL A 166 -13.06 5.96 -3.82
CA VAL A 166 -11.97 5.04 -4.21
C VAL A 166 -10.72 5.15 -3.33
N SER A 167 -10.40 6.34 -2.81
CA SER A 167 -9.22 6.55 -1.95
C SER A 167 -9.31 5.86 -0.59
N ILE A 168 -10.53 5.57 -0.09
CA ILE A 168 -10.69 4.81 1.16
C ILE A 168 -10.22 3.36 0.99
N GLY A 169 -10.31 2.80 -0.22
CA GLY A 169 -9.88 1.43 -0.52
C GLY A 169 -8.41 1.21 -0.17
N SER A 170 -7.56 2.18 -0.53
CA SER A 170 -6.13 2.09 -0.23
C SER A 170 -5.78 2.38 1.24
N TRP A 171 -6.67 3.02 2.01
CA TRP A 171 -6.54 3.12 3.47
C TRP A 171 -6.97 1.81 4.15
N LEU A 172 -8.10 1.24 3.72
CA LEU A 172 -8.58 -0.07 4.18
C LEU A 172 -7.57 -1.18 3.88
N GLU A 173 -6.89 -1.11 2.73
CA GLU A 173 -5.82 -2.03 2.38
C GLU A 173 -4.76 -2.09 3.48
N GLN A 174 -4.25 -0.93 3.91
CA GLN A 174 -3.26 -0.86 4.99
C GLN A 174 -3.84 -1.30 6.33
N LEU A 175 -5.01 -0.76 6.72
CA LEU A 175 -5.62 -1.06 8.00
C LEU A 175 -5.83 -2.57 8.18
N VAL A 176 -6.45 -3.22 7.18
CA VAL A 176 -6.84 -4.62 7.25
C VAL A 176 -5.65 -5.56 7.08
N ALA A 177 -4.81 -5.35 6.06
CA ALA A 177 -3.69 -6.24 5.77
C ALA A 177 -2.64 -6.21 6.90
N GLU A 178 -2.26 -5.03 7.37
CA GLU A 178 -1.21 -4.91 8.38
C GLU A 178 -1.68 -5.31 9.78
N SER A 179 -2.97 -5.14 10.08
CA SER A 179 -3.53 -5.62 11.35
C SER A 179 -3.68 -7.14 11.37
N SER A 180 -4.27 -7.74 10.33
CA SER A 180 -4.65 -9.16 10.35
C SER A 180 -3.57 -10.12 9.85
N GLY A 181 -2.65 -9.66 8.99
CA GLY A 181 -1.70 -10.51 8.27
C GLY A 181 -0.50 -10.99 9.09
N LYS A 182 -0.73 -11.90 10.04
CA LYS A 182 0.25 -12.41 11.00
C LYS A 182 0.02 -13.88 11.31
N GLN A 183 1.04 -14.55 11.83
CA GLN A 183 0.92 -15.93 12.33
C GLN A 183 0.25 -16.90 11.33
N ASN A 184 0.56 -16.76 10.03
CA ASN A 184 0.01 -17.56 8.93
C ASN A 184 -1.51 -17.42 8.70
N VAL A 185 -2.12 -16.33 9.18
CA VAL A 185 -3.51 -15.95 8.90
C VAL A 185 -3.57 -14.49 8.46
N GLY A 186 -4.63 -14.09 7.76
CA GLY A 186 -4.83 -12.70 7.40
C GLY A 186 -5.96 -12.51 6.40
N ILE A 187 -6.50 -11.30 6.38
CA ILE A 187 -7.46 -10.87 5.37
C ILE A 187 -6.64 -10.20 4.26
N VAL A 188 -6.87 -10.63 3.00
CA VAL A 188 -6.28 -10.05 1.81
C VAL A 188 -7.23 -8.99 1.24
N PRO A 189 -7.01 -7.70 1.50
CA PRO A 189 -7.75 -6.64 0.84
C PRO A 189 -7.41 -6.61 -0.66
N VAL A 190 -8.46 -6.56 -1.47
CA VAL A 190 -8.38 -6.47 -2.93
C VAL A 190 -8.96 -5.11 -3.34
N ASP A 191 -8.08 -4.10 -3.36
CA ASP A 191 -8.39 -2.74 -3.80
C ASP A 191 -8.20 -2.56 -5.31
N GLY A 192 -9.00 -1.67 -5.91
CA GLY A 192 -8.90 -1.25 -7.30
C GLY A 192 -9.10 -2.35 -8.36
N GLU A 193 -9.61 -3.53 -7.99
CA GLU A 193 -9.91 -4.61 -8.93
C GLU A 193 -11.19 -4.29 -9.71
N PRO A 194 -11.16 -4.17 -11.05
CA PRO A 194 -12.39 -3.85 -11.80
C PRO A 194 -13.45 -4.94 -11.63
N VAL A 195 -14.66 -4.51 -11.27
CA VAL A 195 -15.81 -5.41 -11.06
C VAL A 195 -16.16 -6.12 -12.37
N ALA A 196 -16.30 -7.43 -12.33
CA ALA A 196 -16.53 -8.29 -13.49
C ALA A 196 -17.74 -9.22 -13.28
N ALA A 197 -17.99 -10.07 -14.26
CA ALA A 197 -19.05 -11.06 -14.18
C ALA A 197 -18.72 -12.13 -13.12
N PRO A 198 -19.71 -12.64 -12.35
CA PRO A 198 -19.44 -13.49 -11.19
C PRO A 198 -18.55 -14.71 -11.43
N GLN A 199 -18.63 -15.33 -12.62
CA GLN A 199 -17.91 -16.54 -12.97
C GLN A 199 -16.37 -16.44 -13.01
N VAL A 200 -15.82 -15.22 -12.99
CA VAL A 200 -14.36 -15.01 -12.99
C VAL A 200 -13.77 -14.93 -11.58
N TYR A 201 -14.61 -14.93 -10.54
CA TYR A 201 -14.18 -14.88 -9.16
C TYR A 201 -14.09 -16.28 -8.54
N GLY A 202 -13.10 -16.47 -7.67
CA GLY A 202 -13.06 -17.62 -6.75
C GLY A 202 -14.16 -17.55 -5.68
N ASN A 203 -14.38 -18.68 -5.02
CA ASN A 203 -15.31 -18.79 -3.89
C ASN A 203 -14.76 -18.20 -2.59
N ASP A 204 -13.53 -17.67 -2.61
CA ASP A 204 -12.77 -17.08 -1.51
C ASP A 204 -13.04 -15.58 -1.29
N ARG A 205 -13.95 -14.99 -2.08
CA ARG A 205 -14.28 -13.56 -1.97
C ARG A 205 -15.32 -13.27 -0.88
N LEU A 206 -15.08 -12.17 -0.18
CA LEU A 206 -16.09 -11.38 0.53
C LEU A 206 -16.12 -9.98 -0.10
N PHE A 207 -17.26 -9.55 -0.64
CA PHE A 207 -17.36 -8.23 -1.25
C PHE A 207 -17.94 -7.21 -0.28
N ILE A 208 -17.32 -6.03 -0.25
CA ILE A 208 -17.85 -4.83 0.41
C ILE A 208 -18.05 -3.78 -0.66
N TYR A 209 -19.25 -3.21 -0.72
CA TYR A 209 -19.57 -2.08 -1.57
C TYR A 209 -19.75 -0.81 -0.74
N LEU A 210 -18.82 0.13 -0.89
CA LEU A 210 -18.90 1.48 -0.37
C LEU A 210 -19.67 2.35 -1.38
N ARG A 211 -20.95 2.55 -1.09
CA ARG A 211 -21.93 3.13 -1.99
C ARG A 211 -22.11 4.62 -1.71
N PHE A 212 -21.87 5.44 -2.72
CA PHE A 212 -22.11 6.89 -2.74
C PHE A 212 -23.28 7.24 -3.65
N ASP A 213 -23.18 6.91 -4.94
CA ASP A 213 -24.16 7.22 -5.98
C ASP A 213 -24.84 5.97 -6.57
N GLY A 214 -24.40 4.77 -6.19
CA GLY A 214 -25.04 3.52 -6.62
C GLY A 214 -24.54 3.01 -7.98
N LYS A 215 -23.44 3.55 -8.52
CA LYS A 215 -22.91 3.14 -9.84
C LYS A 215 -22.63 1.64 -9.98
N HIS A 216 -22.40 0.94 -8.87
CA HIS A 216 -22.16 -0.50 -8.84
C HIS A 216 -23.32 -1.35 -8.28
N ASP A 217 -24.51 -0.77 -8.06
CA ASP A 217 -25.67 -1.48 -7.50
C ASP A 217 -26.02 -2.74 -8.29
N GLN A 218 -26.08 -2.64 -9.61
CA GLN A 218 -26.51 -3.74 -10.47
C GLN A 218 -25.47 -4.87 -10.55
N GLN A 219 -24.18 -4.52 -10.49
CA GLN A 219 -23.07 -5.45 -10.37
C GLN A 219 -23.17 -6.22 -9.04
N CYS A 220 -23.41 -5.52 -7.93
CA CYS A 220 -23.57 -6.11 -6.61
C CYS A 220 -24.77 -7.07 -6.54
N VAL A 221 -25.89 -6.72 -7.17
CA VAL A 221 -27.05 -7.62 -7.31
C VAL A 221 -26.68 -8.90 -8.07
N ARG A 222 -25.91 -8.80 -9.16
CA ARG A 222 -25.45 -9.99 -9.91
C ARG A 222 -24.53 -10.88 -9.08
N LEU A 223 -23.61 -10.29 -8.31
CA LEU A 223 -22.73 -11.03 -7.40
C LEU A 223 -23.52 -11.80 -6.33
N ARG A 224 -24.51 -11.17 -5.70
CA ARG A 224 -25.40 -11.82 -4.73
C ARG A 224 -26.19 -12.97 -5.34
N LYS A 225 -26.78 -12.76 -6.52
CA LYS A 225 -27.52 -13.81 -7.25
C LYS A 225 -26.64 -15.02 -7.61
N ALA A 226 -25.34 -14.79 -7.82
CA ALA A 226 -24.37 -15.84 -8.07
C ALA A 226 -23.82 -16.51 -6.79
N GLY A 227 -24.30 -16.12 -5.61
CA GLY A 227 -23.90 -16.75 -4.33
C GLY A 227 -22.69 -16.12 -3.65
N HIS A 228 -22.15 -15.01 -4.15
CA HIS A 228 -21.10 -14.29 -3.44
C HIS A 228 -21.71 -13.43 -2.30
N PRO A 229 -21.11 -13.44 -1.10
CA PRO A 229 -21.52 -12.52 -0.04
C PRO A 229 -21.12 -11.09 -0.41
N VAL A 230 -22.09 -10.17 -0.38
CA VAL A 230 -21.89 -8.75 -0.69
C VAL A 230 -22.56 -7.89 0.36
N LEU A 231 -21.74 -7.20 1.14
CA LEU A 231 -22.18 -6.17 2.08
C LEU A 231 -22.19 -4.81 1.38
N THR A 232 -23.17 -3.98 1.70
CA THR A 232 -23.23 -2.60 1.19
C THR A 232 -23.23 -1.63 2.36
N ILE A 233 -22.30 -0.69 2.34
CA ILE A 233 -22.21 0.41 3.31
C ILE A 233 -22.53 1.69 2.54
N ASN A 234 -23.60 2.38 2.94
CA ASN A 234 -23.97 3.67 2.37
C ASN A 234 -23.12 4.77 2.99
N VAL A 235 -22.43 5.54 2.15
CA VAL A 235 -21.61 6.70 2.52
C VAL A 235 -22.18 7.90 1.77
N PRO A 236 -23.18 8.60 2.36
CA PRO A 236 -24.01 9.57 1.64
C PRO A 236 -23.30 10.88 1.28
N ASP A 237 -22.23 11.22 1.99
CA ASP A 237 -21.36 12.36 1.70
C ASP A 237 -19.91 12.09 2.11
N SER A 238 -18.99 13.00 1.78
CA SER A 238 -17.57 12.84 2.13
C SER A 238 -17.29 12.97 3.64
N TYR A 239 -18.18 13.60 4.42
CA TYR A 239 -18.00 13.71 5.87
C TYR A 239 -18.34 12.40 6.59
N ALA A 240 -19.23 11.58 6.01
CA ALA A 240 -19.50 10.24 6.50
C ALA A 240 -18.25 9.34 6.55
N LEU A 241 -17.16 9.70 5.86
CA LEU A 241 -15.85 9.05 6.04
C LEU A 241 -15.36 9.11 7.49
N GLY A 242 -15.70 10.15 8.26
CA GLY A 242 -15.39 10.21 9.69
C GLY A 242 -15.95 9.02 10.45
N ALA A 243 -17.20 8.64 10.17
CA ALA A 243 -17.82 7.45 10.74
C ALA A 243 -17.17 6.16 10.21
N GLU A 244 -16.81 6.11 8.92
CA GLU A 244 -16.18 4.91 8.37
C GLU A 244 -14.78 4.66 8.94
N PHE A 245 -13.97 5.70 9.19
CA PHE A 245 -12.66 5.51 9.81
C PHE A 245 -12.77 4.75 11.14
N TYR A 246 -13.61 5.22 12.06
CA TYR A 246 -13.76 4.55 13.35
C TYR A 246 -14.44 3.17 13.22
N ARG A 247 -15.49 3.03 12.38
CA ARG A 247 -16.19 1.75 12.18
C ARG A 247 -15.21 0.66 11.73
N TRP A 248 -14.36 0.98 10.76
CA TRP A 248 -13.39 0.04 10.20
C TRP A 248 -12.22 -0.24 11.14
N GLU A 249 -11.77 0.74 11.92
CA GLU A 249 -10.78 0.54 12.98
C GLU A 249 -11.30 -0.49 14.01
N MET A 250 -12.52 -0.31 14.52
CA MET A 250 -13.15 -1.26 15.44
C MET A 250 -13.37 -2.63 14.79
N ALA A 251 -13.92 -2.67 13.58
CA ALA A 251 -14.19 -3.92 12.86
C ALA A 251 -12.90 -4.73 12.60
N THR A 252 -11.82 -4.05 12.25
CA THR A 252 -10.52 -4.70 12.02
C THR A 252 -9.97 -5.30 13.31
N ALA A 253 -10.07 -4.60 14.44
CA ALA A 253 -9.65 -5.11 15.73
C ALA A 253 -10.46 -6.36 16.15
N VAL A 254 -11.79 -6.32 15.99
CA VAL A 254 -12.68 -7.46 16.25
C VAL A 254 -12.35 -8.65 15.35
N ALA A 255 -12.15 -8.42 14.05
CA ALA A 255 -11.75 -9.47 13.12
C ALA A 255 -10.42 -10.11 13.55
N CYS A 256 -9.43 -9.32 13.97
CA CYS A 256 -8.15 -9.85 14.46
C CYS A 256 -8.31 -10.69 15.73
N ILE A 257 -9.20 -10.31 16.66
CA ILE A 257 -9.52 -11.11 17.85
C ILE A 257 -10.06 -12.49 17.44
N ILE A 258 -10.99 -12.54 16.48
CA ILE A 258 -11.54 -13.78 15.94
C ILE A 258 -10.45 -14.64 15.27
N LEU A 259 -9.50 -14.01 14.59
CA LEU A 259 -8.36 -14.69 13.96
C LEU A 259 -7.26 -15.08 14.96
N GLY A 260 -7.33 -14.63 16.21
CA GLY A 260 -6.32 -14.91 17.23
C GLY A 260 -5.01 -14.14 17.06
N VAL A 261 -5.03 -13.00 16.36
CA VAL A 261 -3.83 -12.17 16.10
C VAL A 261 -3.94 -10.78 16.72
N ASN A 262 -2.79 -10.14 16.97
CA ASN A 262 -2.74 -8.79 17.49
C ASN A 262 -2.95 -7.75 16.36
N ALA A 263 -4.03 -6.97 16.47
CA ALA A 263 -4.37 -5.93 15.50
C ALA A 263 -3.39 -4.75 15.50
N PHE A 264 -2.56 -4.59 16.54
CA PHE A 264 -1.84 -3.35 16.82
C PHE A 264 -0.31 -3.43 16.68
N ASP A 265 0.25 -4.63 16.43
CA ASP A 265 1.68 -4.81 16.14
C ASP A 265 1.96 -5.04 14.64
N GLN A 266 3.24 -5.23 14.26
CA GLN A 266 3.69 -5.50 12.89
C GLN A 266 5.09 -6.14 12.88
N PRO A 267 5.24 -7.37 13.40
CA PRO A 267 6.56 -7.96 13.60
C PRO A 267 7.30 -8.30 12.29
N ASP A 268 6.57 -8.62 11.21
CA ASP A 268 7.15 -9.23 10.01
C ASP A 268 7.66 -8.21 8.98
N VAL A 269 7.53 -6.90 9.25
CA VAL A 269 8.11 -5.85 8.39
C VAL A 269 9.59 -5.57 8.68
N GLN A 270 10.10 -5.99 9.84
CA GLN A 270 11.47 -5.66 10.25
C GLN A 270 12.53 -6.40 9.44
N ASP A 271 12.29 -7.67 9.09
CA ASP A 271 13.23 -8.47 8.28
C ASP A 271 13.50 -7.80 6.92
N ALA A 272 12.45 -7.38 6.21
CA ALA A 272 12.59 -6.67 4.94
C ALA A 272 13.36 -5.34 5.09
N LYS A 273 13.17 -4.63 6.22
CA LYS A 273 13.90 -3.38 6.52
C LYS A 273 15.38 -3.65 6.78
N THR A 274 15.72 -4.70 7.52
CA THR A 274 17.11 -5.11 7.77
C THR A 274 17.78 -5.49 6.46
N ARG A 275 17.18 -6.38 5.67
CA ARG A 275 17.73 -6.78 4.36
C ARG A 275 17.91 -5.59 3.41
N THR A 276 16.95 -4.66 3.40
CA THR A 276 17.09 -3.42 2.61
C THR A 276 18.31 -2.60 3.05
N LYS A 277 18.54 -2.46 4.36
CA LYS A 277 19.72 -1.75 4.89
C LYS A 277 21.01 -2.45 4.47
N ASP A 278 21.06 -3.77 4.55
CA ASP A 278 22.23 -4.56 4.17
C ASP A 278 22.53 -4.37 2.66
N LYS A 279 21.50 -4.48 1.79
CA LYS A 279 21.66 -4.21 0.35
C LYS A 279 22.17 -2.81 0.05
N ILE A 280 21.67 -1.79 0.77
CA ILE A 280 22.14 -0.41 0.61
C ILE A 280 23.58 -0.26 1.10
N ALA A 281 23.95 -0.91 2.21
CA ALA A 281 25.31 -0.87 2.73
C ALA A 281 26.31 -1.51 1.74
N ASP A 282 25.97 -2.67 1.19
CA ASP A 282 26.76 -3.35 0.16
C ASP A 282 26.92 -2.48 -1.09
N TYR A 283 25.82 -1.85 -1.54
CA TYR A 283 25.84 -0.92 -2.66
C TYR A 283 26.73 0.30 -2.41
N LEU A 284 26.70 0.87 -1.20
CA LEU A 284 27.56 2.01 -0.85
C LEU A 284 29.05 1.61 -0.82
N ALA A 285 29.37 0.35 -0.55
CA ALA A 285 30.75 -0.15 -0.55
C ALA A 285 31.25 -0.52 -1.96
N SER A 286 30.40 -1.09 -2.81
CA SER A 286 30.80 -1.67 -4.11
C SER A 286 30.41 -0.82 -5.33
N GLY A 287 29.38 0.03 -5.19
CA GLY A 287 28.76 0.78 -6.29
C GLY A 287 27.76 -0.03 -7.14
N VAL A 288 27.53 -1.31 -6.85
CA VAL A 288 26.65 -2.21 -7.61
C VAL A 288 25.81 -3.11 -6.69
N PHE A 289 24.59 -3.45 -7.10
CA PHE A 289 23.79 -4.45 -6.38
C PHE A 289 24.13 -5.86 -6.87
N ASP A 290 24.23 -6.82 -5.94
CA ASP A 290 24.17 -8.24 -6.28
C ASP A 290 22.71 -8.66 -6.48
N GLU A 291 22.35 -8.90 -7.73
CA GLU A 291 21.01 -9.27 -8.16
C GLU A 291 20.89 -10.77 -8.53
N GLY A 292 21.99 -11.52 -8.45
CA GLY A 292 22.08 -12.88 -8.97
C GLY A 292 21.99 -12.97 -10.50
N LYS A 293 21.90 -14.20 -11.02
CA LYS A 293 21.76 -14.47 -12.46
C LYS A 293 20.28 -14.56 -12.84
N PRO A 294 19.84 -13.91 -13.94
CA PRO A 294 18.49 -14.09 -14.44
C PRO A 294 18.30 -15.52 -14.94
N VAL A 295 17.10 -16.07 -14.75
CA VAL A 295 16.69 -17.36 -15.34
C VAL A 295 16.39 -17.23 -16.83
N TRP A 296 16.07 -16.01 -17.28
CA TRP A 296 15.88 -15.66 -18.68
C TRP A 296 16.13 -14.16 -18.88
N GLU A 297 16.68 -13.80 -20.04
CA GLU A 297 16.91 -12.43 -20.46
C GLU A 297 16.63 -12.26 -21.95
N GLY A 298 15.92 -11.20 -22.32
CA GLY A 298 15.62 -10.86 -23.71
C GLY A 298 14.67 -9.67 -23.84
N GLN A 299 14.74 -8.96 -24.96
CA GLN A 299 13.85 -7.82 -25.28
C GLN A 299 13.83 -6.72 -24.21
N GLY A 300 14.96 -6.48 -23.53
CA GLY A 300 15.07 -5.50 -22.44
C GLY A 300 14.35 -5.92 -21.15
N VAL A 301 14.14 -7.23 -20.97
CA VAL A 301 13.52 -7.83 -19.79
C VAL A 301 14.43 -8.91 -19.22
N ARG A 302 14.63 -8.88 -17.91
CA ARG A 302 15.34 -9.90 -17.12
C ARG A 302 14.40 -10.52 -16.10
N VAL A 303 14.35 -11.85 -16.05
CA VAL A 303 13.50 -12.60 -15.12
C VAL A 303 14.36 -13.26 -14.06
N TYR A 304 13.99 -13.12 -12.79
CA TYR A 304 14.64 -13.73 -11.64
C TYR A 304 13.59 -14.47 -10.81
N GLY A 305 13.96 -15.60 -10.22
CA GLY A 305 13.04 -16.38 -9.40
C GLY A 305 13.48 -17.82 -9.32
N ASP A 306 12.79 -18.60 -8.51
CA ASP A 306 13.06 -20.02 -8.31
C ASP A 306 12.19 -20.82 -9.29
N LEU A 307 12.43 -20.61 -10.58
CA LEU A 307 11.74 -21.28 -11.69
C LEU A 307 12.53 -22.51 -12.16
N PRO A 308 11.87 -23.53 -12.75
CA PRO A 308 12.52 -24.63 -13.44
C PRO A 308 13.52 -24.17 -14.50
N SER A 309 14.51 -25.01 -14.82
CA SER A 309 15.40 -24.78 -15.95
C SER A 309 14.65 -24.86 -17.29
N GLY A 310 15.20 -24.20 -18.32
CA GLY A 310 14.64 -24.26 -19.67
C GLY A 310 13.61 -23.18 -20.01
N ILE A 311 13.48 -22.13 -19.20
CA ILE A 311 12.65 -20.96 -19.52
C ILE A 311 13.13 -20.34 -20.84
N THR A 312 12.25 -20.34 -21.85
CA THR A 312 12.57 -19.89 -23.21
C THR A 312 12.14 -18.45 -23.51
N GLY A 313 11.28 -17.87 -22.67
CA GLY A 313 10.71 -16.54 -22.90
C GLY A 313 9.98 -15.98 -21.67
N LEU A 314 9.66 -14.68 -21.72
CA LEU A 314 8.82 -14.04 -20.69
C LEU A 314 7.43 -14.71 -20.55
N ASN A 315 6.84 -15.13 -21.68
CA ASN A 315 5.55 -15.84 -21.69
C ASN A 315 5.66 -17.17 -20.94
N ASP A 316 6.68 -17.97 -21.25
CA ASP A 316 6.98 -19.24 -20.59
C ASP A 316 7.20 -19.05 -19.07
N ALA A 317 7.99 -18.04 -18.68
CA ALA A 317 8.20 -17.70 -17.28
C ALA A 317 6.90 -17.36 -16.53
N LEU A 318 6.03 -16.54 -17.14
CA LEU A 318 4.75 -16.16 -16.55
C LEU A 318 3.77 -17.33 -16.49
N GLU A 319 3.69 -18.16 -17.53
CA GLU A 319 2.86 -19.37 -17.54
C GLU A 319 3.28 -20.34 -16.43
N VAL A 320 4.59 -20.63 -16.34
CA VAL A 320 5.14 -21.51 -15.29
C VAL A 320 4.88 -20.93 -13.90
N PHE A 321 5.11 -19.63 -13.70
CA PHE A 321 4.85 -18.99 -12.42
C PHE A 321 3.37 -19.04 -12.03
N LEU A 322 2.46 -18.68 -12.94
CA LEU A 322 1.02 -18.68 -12.68
C LEU A 322 0.44 -20.09 -12.48
N ALA A 323 1.04 -21.10 -13.11
CA ALA A 323 0.68 -22.51 -12.91
C ALA A 323 0.97 -23.03 -11.50
N LEU A 324 1.80 -22.32 -10.71
CA LEU A 324 2.01 -22.65 -9.28
C LEU A 324 0.80 -22.29 -8.39
N GLY A 325 -0.17 -21.56 -8.94
CA GLY A 325 -1.35 -21.10 -8.22
C GLY A 325 -2.40 -22.20 -8.02
N LYS A 326 -3.05 -22.16 -6.87
CA LYS A 326 -4.12 -23.07 -6.45
C LYS A 326 -5.34 -22.26 -6.02
N ALA A 327 -6.51 -22.89 -6.00
CA ALA A 327 -7.72 -22.22 -5.50
C ALA A 327 -7.50 -21.68 -4.08
N GLY A 328 -7.89 -20.41 -3.85
CA GLY A 328 -7.66 -19.69 -2.59
C GLY A 328 -6.34 -18.90 -2.53
N ASP A 329 -5.45 -19.10 -3.50
CA ASP A 329 -4.28 -18.22 -3.68
C ASP A 329 -4.67 -16.85 -4.23
N TYR A 330 -3.74 -15.89 -4.11
CA TYR A 330 -3.81 -14.60 -4.79
C TYR A 330 -2.48 -14.24 -5.44
N VAL A 331 -2.53 -13.43 -6.49
CA VAL A 331 -1.36 -12.89 -7.18
C VAL A 331 -1.20 -11.41 -6.85
N ALA A 332 -0.11 -11.06 -6.17
CA ALA A 332 0.26 -9.68 -5.87
C ALA A 332 1.21 -9.14 -6.94
N LEU A 333 0.79 -8.07 -7.61
CA LEU A 333 1.64 -7.30 -8.51
C LEU A 333 2.34 -6.20 -7.70
N ASN A 334 3.58 -6.46 -7.31
CA ASN A 334 4.41 -5.57 -6.50
C ASN A 334 5.30 -4.72 -7.41
N ALA A 335 4.83 -3.55 -7.81
CA ALA A 335 5.45 -2.71 -8.83
C ALA A 335 6.34 -1.60 -8.22
N PHE A 336 7.65 -1.74 -8.33
CA PHE A 336 8.63 -0.67 -8.16
C PHE A 336 8.80 0.05 -9.49
N LEU A 337 7.77 0.81 -9.84
CA LEU A 337 7.61 1.55 -11.09
C LEU A 337 7.05 2.94 -10.78
N PRO A 338 7.28 3.95 -11.65
CA PRO A 338 6.63 5.25 -11.50
C PRO A 338 5.11 5.09 -11.56
N ARG A 339 4.40 5.56 -10.52
CA ARG A 339 2.94 5.58 -10.50
C ARG A 339 2.42 6.68 -11.43
N ASN A 340 2.09 6.28 -12.65
CA ASN A 340 1.55 7.14 -13.70
C ASN A 340 0.44 6.41 -14.47
N ALA A 341 -0.32 7.15 -15.28
CA ALA A 341 -1.48 6.61 -16.00
C ALA A 341 -1.14 5.43 -16.93
N HIS A 342 0.05 5.43 -17.54
CA HIS A 342 0.50 4.33 -18.40
C HIS A 342 0.70 3.05 -17.58
N ASN A 343 1.51 3.11 -16.52
CA ASN A 343 1.81 1.96 -15.67
C ASN A 343 0.57 1.47 -14.92
N GLU A 344 -0.25 2.37 -14.38
CA GLU A 344 -1.53 2.00 -13.74
C GLU A 344 -2.46 1.28 -14.72
N THR A 345 -2.57 1.77 -15.97
CA THR A 345 -3.38 1.12 -17.00
C THR A 345 -2.83 -0.26 -17.38
N SER A 346 -1.52 -0.38 -17.56
CA SER A 346 -0.86 -1.65 -17.89
C SER A 346 -1.02 -2.68 -16.78
N LEU A 347 -0.78 -2.31 -15.51
CA LEU A 347 -0.96 -3.20 -14.36
C LEU A 347 -2.44 -3.56 -14.15
N ARG A 348 -3.38 -2.63 -14.40
CA ARG A 348 -4.81 -2.91 -14.38
C ARG A 348 -5.21 -3.91 -15.46
N LYS A 349 -4.68 -3.81 -16.67
CA LYS A 349 -4.94 -4.82 -17.71
C LYS A 349 -4.31 -6.17 -17.36
N LEU A 350 -3.07 -6.15 -16.84
CA LEU A 350 -2.35 -7.35 -16.43
C LEU A 350 -3.10 -8.12 -15.35
N ARG A 351 -3.55 -7.45 -14.28
CA ARG A 351 -4.31 -8.09 -13.20
C ARG A 351 -5.64 -8.68 -13.68
N ILE A 352 -6.32 -8.02 -14.63
CA ILE A 352 -7.56 -8.56 -15.24
C ILE A 352 -7.25 -9.84 -16.01
N ALA A 353 -6.20 -9.85 -16.82
CA ALA A 353 -5.79 -11.01 -17.60
C ALA A 353 -5.41 -12.19 -16.69
N ILE A 354 -4.64 -11.94 -15.63
CA ILE A 354 -4.30 -12.95 -14.62
C ILE A 354 -5.56 -13.53 -13.99
N ARG A 355 -6.46 -12.68 -13.46
CA ARG A 355 -7.71 -13.13 -12.85
C ARG A 355 -8.57 -13.93 -13.84
N ALA A 356 -8.70 -13.47 -15.09
CA ALA A 356 -9.49 -14.18 -16.10
C ALA A 356 -8.94 -15.59 -16.36
N LYS A 357 -7.61 -15.72 -16.42
CA LYS A 357 -6.91 -16.99 -16.65
C LYS A 357 -6.96 -17.93 -15.45
N THR A 358 -6.72 -17.42 -14.25
CA THR A 358 -6.46 -18.25 -13.06
C THR A 358 -7.62 -18.28 -12.06
N ARG A 359 -8.58 -17.36 -12.18
CA ARG A 359 -9.64 -17.04 -11.19
C ARG A 359 -9.13 -16.60 -9.82
N LEU A 360 -7.81 -16.46 -9.65
CA LEU A 360 -7.21 -16.00 -8.40
C LEU A 360 -7.47 -14.52 -8.18
N ALA A 361 -7.54 -14.13 -6.91
CA ALA A 361 -7.54 -12.73 -6.57
C ALA A 361 -6.23 -12.06 -7.01
N THR A 362 -6.34 -10.80 -7.44
CA THR A 362 -5.17 -10.02 -7.80
C THR A 362 -5.08 -8.78 -6.94
N THR A 363 -3.89 -8.38 -6.51
CA THR A 363 -3.63 -7.09 -5.86
C THR A 363 -2.57 -6.32 -6.64
N VAL A 364 -2.57 -4.99 -6.54
CA VAL A 364 -1.57 -4.13 -7.19
C VAL A 364 -1.06 -3.13 -6.18
N GLY A 365 0.22 -3.25 -5.83
CA GLY A 365 0.89 -2.32 -4.92
C GLY A 365 2.03 -1.60 -5.64
N PHE A 366 2.06 -0.27 -5.54
CA PHE A 366 3.24 0.50 -5.97
C PHE A 366 4.25 0.59 -4.81
N GLY A 367 5.50 0.27 -5.10
CA GLY A 367 6.60 0.32 -4.15
C GLY A 367 7.13 1.75 -3.96
N PRO A 368 7.79 2.03 -2.82
CA PRO A 368 7.82 1.24 -1.58
C PRO A 368 6.54 1.32 -0.74
N ARG A 369 5.50 2.05 -1.15
CA ARG A 369 4.25 2.22 -0.36
C ARG A 369 3.64 0.88 0.10
N PHE A 370 3.57 -0.13 -0.77
CA PHE A 370 3.00 -1.42 -0.39
C PHE A 370 3.78 -2.12 0.74
N LEU A 371 5.07 -1.83 0.92
CA LEU A 371 5.89 -2.39 1.99
C LEU A 371 5.39 -1.99 3.38
N HIS A 372 4.73 -0.83 3.48
CA HIS A 372 4.15 -0.29 4.72
C HIS A 372 2.64 -0.52 4.85
N SER A 373 2.02 -1.22 3.89
CA SER A 373 0.58 -1.54 3.92
C SER A 373 0.35 -3.04 3.88
N THR A 374 0.55 -3.67 2.73
CA THR A 374 0.38 -5.12 2.56
C THR A 374 1.64 -5.91 2.91
N GLY A 375 2.78 -5.24 3.09
CA GLY A 375 4.07 -5.88 3.41
C GLY A 375 3.99 -6.83 4.61
N GLN A 376 3.33 -6.44 5.70
CA GLN A 376 3.12 -7.31 6.86
C GLN A 376 2.37 -8.60 6.48
N LEU A 377 1.24 -8.49 5.77
CA LEU A 377 0.47 -9.62 5.28
C LEU A 377 1.28 -10.53 4.34
N HIS A 378 2.07 -9.94 3.44
CA HIS A 378 2.86 -10.70 2.47
C HIS A 378 3.88 -11.64 3.13
N LYS A 379 4.42 -11.28 4.30
CA LYS A 379 5.43 -12.08 5.03
C LYS A 379 4.84 -12.86 6.20
N GLY A 380 3.90 -12.28 6.93
CA GLY A 380 3.31 -12.83 8.15
C GLY A 380 1.99 -13.57 7.95
N GLY A 381 1.25 -13.30 6.87
CA GLY A 381 -0.05 -13.91 6.59
C GLY A 381 0.02 -15.34 6.05
N ALA A 382 -1.12 -15.92 5.67
CA ALA A 382 -1.18 -17.27 5.11
C ALA A 382 -0.27 -17.46 3.89
N ASN A 383 0.28 -18.66 3.68
CA ASN A 383 1.16 -18.96 2.53
C ASN A 383 0.41 -19.18 1.21
N ASN A 384 -0.55 -18.30 0.92
CA ASN A 384 -1.40 -18.32 -0.26
C ASN A 384 -1.14 -17.14 -1.22
N GLY A 385 -0.05 -16.39 -1.00
CA GLY A 385 0.39 -15.30 -1.87
C GLY A 385 1.41 -15.75 -2.92
N MET A 386 1.21 -15.29 -4.15
CA MET A 386 2.17 -15.37 -5.25
C MET A 386 2.58 -13.95 -5.65
N PHE A 387 3.88 -13.65 -5.57
CA PHE A 387 4.39 -12.29 -5.69
C PHE A 387 5.10 -12.10 -7.03
N LEU A 388 4.48 -11.36 -7.93
CA LEU A 388 5.12 -10.88 -9.15
C LEU A 388 5.69 -9.49 -8.86
N GLN A 389 6.96 -9.44 -8.52
CA GLN A 389 7.68 -8.18 -8.33
C GLN A 389 8.09 -7.62 -9.70
N ILE A 390 7.78 -6.35 -9.96
CA ILE A 390 8.10 -5.69 -11.22
C ILE A 390 9.00 -4.51 -10.89
N THR A 391 10.21 -4.48 -11.43
CA THR A 391 11.19 -3.42 -11.21
C THR A 391 11.62 -2.85 -12.55
N ALA A 392 12.14 -1.61 -12.58
CA ALA A 392 12.70 -1.06 -13.80
C ALA A 392 13.94 -0.21 -13.52
N ASP A 393 14.77 -0.02 -14.54
CA ASP A 393 15.81 1.00 -14.51
C ASP A 393 15.19 2.39 -14.69
N PRO A 394 15.67 3.41 -13.96
CA PRO A 394 15.08 4.73 -13.99
C PRO A 394 15.37 5.44 -15.33
N ILE A 395 14.40 6.18 -15.86
CA ILE A 395 14.65 7.08 -17.02
C ILE A 395 15.53 8.26 -16.60
N ASN A 396 15.26 8.80 -15.40
CA ASN A 396 16.03 9.88 -14.79
C ASN A 396 16.20 9.54 -13.30
N ASP A 397 17.34 9.90 -12.74
CA ASP A 397 17.63 9.64 -11.34
C ASP A 397 18.08 10.91 -10.59
N ILE A 398 17.86 10.92 -9.28
CA ILE A 398 18.17 12.04 -8.40
C ILE A 398 18.97 11.52 -7.20
N LYS A 399 20.13 12.15 -6.93
CA LYS A 399 20.90 11.90 -5.70
C LYS A 399 20.18 12.45 -4.47
N ILE A 400 20.18 11.69 -3.38
CA ILE A 400 19.66 12.11 -2.09
C ILE A 400 20.78 12.88 -1.35
N PRO A 401 20.61 14.18 -1.06
CA PRO A 401 21.65 14.98 -0.41
C PRO A 401 22.08 14.37 0.92
N GLY A 402 23.40 14.21 1.11
CA GLY A 402 23.98 13.75 2.38
C GLY A 402 23.92 12.24 2.64
N GLN A 403 23.27 11.44 1.80
CA GLN A 403 23.13 10.00 2.04
C GLN A 403 24.08 9.12 1.21
N GLY A 404 24.69 9.65 0.14
CA GLY A 404 25.60 8.88 -0.71
C GLY A 404 24.90 7.94 -1.70
N LEU A 405 23.56 7.91 -1.72
CA LEU A 405 22.75 7.14 -2.66
C LEU A 405 21.78 8.03 -3.46
N SER A 406 21.20 7.46 -4.52
CA SER A 406 20.11 8.06 -5.28
C SER A 406 18.75 7.45 -4.92
N PHE A 407 17.68 8.10 -5.36
CA PHE A 407 16.32 7.60 -5.19
C PHE A 407 16.11 6.26 -5.90
N SER A 408 16.67 6.07 -7.10
CA SER A 408 16.61 4.76 -7.77
C SER A 408 17.38 3.67 -7.03
N ALA A 409 18.55 3.98 -6.46
CA ALA A 409 19.32 3.03 -5.65
C ALA A 409 18.57 2.66 -4.36
N MET A 410 17.90 3.61 -3.71
CA MET A 410 17.03 3.34 -2.57
C MET A 410 15.89 2.38 -2.96
N GLU A 411 15.19 2.68 -4.05
CA GLU A 411 14.08 1.87 -4.54
C GLU A 411 14.52 0.46 -4.93
N ARG A 412 15.67 0.33 -5.63
CA ARG A 412 16.27 -0.97 -5.98
C ARG A 412 16.61 -1.78 -4.73
N GLY A 413 17.27 -1.17 -3.75
CA GLY A 413 17.59 -1.82 -2.47
C GLY A 413 16.35 -2.29 -1.72
N GLN A 414 15.27 -1.49 -1.72
CA GLN A 414 13.98 -1.87 -1.16
C GLN A 414 13.35 -3.07 -1.89
N SER A 415 13.41 -3.08 -3.23
CA SER A 415 12.88 -4.21 -4.02
C SER A 415 13.62 -5.52 -3.76
N LEU A 416 14.96 -5.46 -3.70
CA LEU A 416 15.82 -6.61 -3.42
C LEU A 416 15.61 -7.11 -1.99
N GLY A 417 15.58 -6.21 -1.00
CA GLY A 417 15.32 -6.57 0.40
C GLY A 417 13.94 -7.19 0.59
N ASP A 418 12.92 -6.70 -0.11
CA ASP A 418 11.57 -7.29 -0.11
C ASP A 418 11.57 -8.70 -0.72
N MET A 419 12.18 -8.88 -1.89
CA MET A 419 12.26 -10.18 -2.56
C MET A 419 12.98 -11.22 -1.69
N GLU A 420 14.08 -10.83 -1.05
CA GLU A 420 14.85 -11.69 -0.18
C GLU A 420 14.06 -12.08 1.09
N ALA A 421 13.32 -11.14 1.69
CA ALA A 421 12.45 -11.42 2.83
C ALA A 421 11.30 -12.38 2.47
N LEU A 422 10.71 -12.22 1.29
CA LEU A 422 9.68 -13.13 0.77
C LEU A 422 10.24 -14.54 0.57
N ARG A 423 11.42 -14.67 -0.05
CA ARG A 423 12.09 -15.96 -0.24
C ARG A 423 12.42 -16.64 1.08
N ALA A 424 12.96 -15.90 2.05
CA ALA A 424 13.26 -16.42 3.38
C ALA A 424 12.03 -16.98 4.11
N ARG A 425 10.83 -16.52 3.74
CA ARG A 425 9.54 -17.02 4.24
C ARG A 425 8.92 -18.12 3.37
N GLY A 426 9.64 -18.66 2.40
CA GLY A 426 9.15 -19.71 1.50
C GLY A 426 7.99 -19.24 0.60
N ARG A 427 7.92 -17.94 0.30
CA ARG A 427 6.90 -17.37 -0.58
C ARG A 427 7.25 -17.63 -2.04
N ARG A 428 6.22 -17.83 -2.86
CA ARG A 428 6.35 -17.94 -4.32
C ARG A 428 6.57 -16.54 -4.89
N VAL A 429 7.81 -16.22 -5.26
CA VAL A 429 8.17 -14.90 -5.79
C VAL A 429 8.92 -15.03 -7.11
N MET A 430 8.50 -14.22 -8.08
CA MET A 430 9.21 -14.00 -9.33
C MET A 430 9.39 -12.50 -9.50
N ARG A 431 10.58 -12.09 -9.90
CA ARG A 431 10.89 -10.69 -10.22
C ARG A 431 11.12 -10.55 -11.71
N VAL A 432 10.38 -9.65 -12.34
CA VAL A 432 10.58 -9.21 -13.71
C VAL A 432 11.18 -7.81 -13.66
N HIS A 433 12.39 -7.69 -14.19
CA HIS A 433 13.14 -6.45 -14.25
C HIS A 433 13.13 -5.92 -15.68
N LEU A 434 12.82 -4.63 -15.85
CA LEU A 434 12.66 -3.96 -17.13
C LEU A 434 13.77 -2.92 -17.32
N ASP A 435 14.40 -2.89 -18.49
CA ASP A 435 15.42 -1.86 -18.78
C ASP A 435 14.81 -0.44 -18.82
N GLN A 436 13.48 -0.33 -18.92
CA GLN A 436 12.75 0.93 -18.71
C GLN A 436 11.29 0.67 -18.32
N PRO A 437 10.63 1.57 -17.58
CA PRO A 437 9.27 1.35 -17.07
C PRO A 437 8.22 1.14 -18.16
N SER A 438 8.40 1.74 -19.34
CA SER A 438 7.46 1.63 -20.46
C SER A 438 7.31 0.22 -21.00
N LEU A 439 8.25 -0.69 -20.71
CA LEU A 439 8.19 -2.10 -21.13
C LEU A 439 7.19 -2.95 -20.31
N VAL A 440 6.51 -2.37 -19.30
CA VAL A 440 5.53 -3.10 -18.47
C VAL A 440 4.39 -3.73 -19.29
N HIS A 441 4.09 -3.16 -20.47
CA HIS A 441 3.07 -3.72 -21.38
C HIS A 441 3.43 -5.11 -21.94
N LEU A 442 4.73 -5.47 -21.98
CA LEU A 442 5.19 -6.78 -22.44
C LEU A 442 4.67 -7.91 -21.53
N LEU A 443 4.48 -7.65 -20.22
CA LEU A 443 3.93 -8.64 -19.30
C LEU A 443 2.50 -9.02 -19.69
N LEU A 444 1.69 -8.06 -20.14
CA LEU A 444 0.33 -8.33 -20.61
C LEU A 444 0.33 -9.16 -21.90
N GLN A 445 1.21 -8.81 -22.86
CA GLN A 445 1.35 -9.54 -24.12
C GLN A 445 1.85 -10.98 -23.90
N ALA A 446 2.57 -11.21 -22.81
CA ALA A 446 3.10 -12.49 -22.43
C ALA A 446 2.06 -13.40 -21.71
N ILE A 447 0.87 -12.90 -21.35
CA ILE A 447 -0.21 -13.76 -20.84
C ILE A 447 -1.08 -14.24 -22.01
N LYS A 448 -1.15 -15.56 -22.20
CA LYS A 448 -2.12 -16.16 -23.13
C LYS A 448 -3.50 -16.19 -22.46
N ILE A 449 -4.46 -15.45 -23.00
CA ILE A 449 -5.86 -15.40 -22.55
C ILE A 449 -6.65 -16.53 -23.18
#